data_AF-A0A965HYA5-F1
#
_entry.id   AF-A0A965HYA5-F1
#
_cell.length_a   1.000
_cell.length_b   1.000
_cell.length_c   1.000
_cell.angle_alpha   90.00
_cell.angle_beta   90.00
_cell.angle_gamma   90.00
#
_symmetry.space_group_name_H-M   'P 1'
#
loop_
_entity.id
_entity.type
_entity.pdbx_description
1 polymer ?
#
loop_
_entity_poly.entity_id
_entity_poly.type
_entity_poly.pdbx_seq_one_letter_code
_entity_poly.pdbx_strand_id
1 'polypeptide(L)'
;MIFLVALVSVICLAVAVIVALFFRQFIRFIPLILFVALVAGFLGGLFLWKAAEVPSALIDKQVPIFALEPVGGGELLSQTLFQDGQVRLLNVWASWCAP
;
A
#
# COMPACT_ATOMS: atom_id res chain seq x y z
N MET A 1 -45.32 8.74 42.99
CA MET A 1 -44.94 7.54 42.22
C MET A 1 -45.07 7.75 40.71
N ILE A 2 -46.24 8.18 40.20
CA ILE A 2 -46.49 8.42 38.76
C ILE A 2 -45.53 9.47 38.16
N PHE A 3 -45.27 10.58 38.87
CA PHE A 3 -44.38 11.65 38.40
C PHE A 3 -42.92 11.20 38.21
N LEU A 4 -42.43 10.32 39.09
CA LEU A 4 -41.07 9.78 39.03
C LEU A 4 -40.92 8.82 37.83
N VAL A 5 -41.92 7.98 37.60
CA VAL A 5 -41.95 7.03 36.47
C VAL A 5 -42.00 7.78 35.13
N ALA A 6 -42.78 8.85 35.06
CA ALA A 6 -42.85 9.71 33.87
C ALA A 6 -41.51 10.41 33.59
N LEU A 7 -40.86 10.96 34.63
CA LEU A 7 -39.57 11.62 34.52
C LEU A 7 -38.47 10.67 34.01
N VAL A 8 -38.38 9.47 34.60
CA VAL A 8 -37.40 8.44 34.19
C VAL A 8 -37.63 8.00 32.74
N SER A 9 -38.90 7.82 32.33
CA SER A 9 -39.23 7.44 30.96
C SER A 9 -38.84 8.51 29.93
N VAL A 10 -39.07 9.79 30.25
CA VAL A 10 -38.70 10.92 29.39
C VAL A 10 -37.19 11.07 29.27
N ILE A 11 -36.44 10.88 30.37
CA ILE A 11 -34.98 10.91 30.35
C ILE A 11 -34.43 9.76 29.51
N CYS A 12 -34.94 8.53 29.67
CA CYS A 12 -34.54 7.39 28.84
C CYS A 12 -34.81 7.62 27.35
N LEU A 13 -35.97 8.18 27.00
CA LEU A 13 -36.31 8.53 25.62
C LEU A 13 -35.38 9.61 25.06
N ALA A 14 -35.09 10.67 25.82
CA ALA A 14 -34.17 11.72 25.40
C ALA A 14 -32.75 11.19 25.19
N VAL A 15 -32.24 10.34 26.10
CA VAL A 15 -30.92 9.71 25.98
C VAL A 15 -30.87 8.80 24.75
N ALA A 16 -31.88 7.95 24.54
CA ALA A 16 -31.94 7.06 23.38
C ALA A 16 -31.97 7.85 22.05
N VAL A 17 -32.72 8.96 21.99
CA VAL A 17 -32.78 9.84 20.81
C VAL A 17 -31.44 10.52 20.57
N ILE A 18 -30.78 11.05 21.61
CA ILE A 18 -29.45 11.69 21.50
C ILE A 18 -28.41 10.68 21.00
N VAL A 19 -28.40 9.47 21.56
CA VAL A 19 -27.49 8.39 21.13
C VAL A 19 -27.77 8.00 19.68
N ALA A 20 -29.04 7.86 19.28
CA ALA A 20 -29.40 7.52 17.91
C ALA A 20 -29.02 8.62 16.90
N LEU A 21 -29.21 9.90 17.27
CA LEU A 21 -28.81 11.05 16.43
C LEU A 21 -27.28 11.13 16.28
N PHE A 22 -26.54 10.89 17.37
CA PHE A 22 -25.08 10.85 17.36
C PHE A 22 -24.56 9.71 16.48
N PHE A 23 -25.12 8.50 16.63
CA PHE A 23 -24.74 7.32 15.84
C PHE A 23 -25.08 7.51 14.36
N ARG A 24 -26.23 8.11 14.03
CA ARG A 24 -26.63 8.44 12.64
C ARG A 24 -25.69 9.47 11.98
N GLN A 25 -25.06 10.34 12.77
CA GLN A 25 -24.08 11.29 12.26
C GLN A 25 -22.72 10.64 12.06
N PHE A 26 -22.27 9.82 13.01
CA PHE A 26 -20.98 9.14 12.95
C PHE A 26 -20.91 8.07 11.86
N ILE A 27 -22.02 7.40 11.54
CA ILE A 27 -22.06 6.35 10.51
C ILE A 27 -21.67 6.88 9.11
N ARG A 28 -21.91 8.17 8.85
CA ARG A 28 -21.53 8.82 7.58
C ARG A 28 -20.02 9.01 7.42
N PHE A 29 -19.27 8.95 8.54
CA PHE A 29 -17.81 9.05 8.55
C PHE A 29 -17.12 7.69 8.47
N ILE A 30 -17.85 6.57 8.48
CA ILE A 30 -17.25 5.23 8.31
C ILE A 30 -16.34 5.15 7.08
N PRO A 31 -16.73 5.64 5.87
CA PRO A 31 -15.86 5.58 4.70
C PRO A 31 -14.53 6.34 4.92
N LEU A 32 -14.57 7.48 5.59
CA LEU A 32 -13.38 8.27 5.91
C LEU A 32 -12.47 7.54 6.90
N ILE A 33 -13.03 6.94 7.94
CA ILE A 33 -12.27 6.17 8.94
C ILE A 33 -11.56 4.98 8.28
N LEU A 34 -12.26 4.23 7.41
CA LEU A 34 -11.67 3.13 6.65
C LEU A 34 -10.55 3.60 5.73
N PHE A 35 -10.74 4.72 5.05
CA PHE A 35 -9.70 5.31 4.21
C PHE A 35 -8.46 5.71 5.03
N VAL A 36 -8.64 6.38 6.17
CA VAL A 36 -7.54 6.75 7.06
C VAL A 36 -6.81 5.51 7.59
N ALA A 37 -7.54 4.45 7.94
CA ALA A 37 -6.95 3.19 8.37
C ALA A 37 -6.10 2.54 7.26
N LEU A 38 -6.58 2.53 6.02
CA LEU A 38 -5.82 2.05 4.85
C LEU A 38 -4.55 2.88 4.63
N VAL A 39 -4.67 4.21 4.63
CA VAL A 39 -3.52 5.11 4.49
C VAL A 39 -2.50 4.84 5.59
N ALA A 40 -2.92 4.76 6.84
CA ALA A 40 -2.03 4.45 7.96
C ALA A 40 -1.34 3.09 7.79
N GLY A 41 -2.06 2.07 7.31
CA GLY A 41 -1.48 0.76 6.98
C GLY A 41 -0.39 0.85 5.91
N PHE A 42 -0.64 1.56 4.82
CA PHE A 42 0.35 1.75 3.75
C PHE A 42 1.55 2.59 4.19
N LEU A 43 1.34 3.68 4.93
CA LEU A 43 2.44 4.49 5.48
C LEU A 43 3.27 3.67 6.47
N GLY A 44 2.64 2.82 7.28
CA GLY A 44 3.32 1.87 8.14
C GLY A 44 4.18 0.89 7.33
N GLY A 45 3.62 0.28 6.29
CA GLY A 45 4.38 -0.60 5.40
C GLY A 45 5.52 0.10 4.64
N LEU A 46 5.33 1.36 4.25
CA LEU A 46 6.33 2.11 3.49
C LEU A 46 7.49 2.60 4.37
N PHE A 47 7.20 3.10 5.58
CA PHE A 47 8.20 3.77 6.42
C PHE A 47 8.76 2.90 7.55
N LEU A 48 7.99 1.92 8.04
CA LEU A 48 8.43 1.07 9.16
C LEU A 48 9.10 -0.21 8.67
N TRP A 49 8.84 -0.64 7.43
CA TRP A 49 9.44 -1.85 6.87
C TRP A 49 10.63 -1.46 6.01
N LYS A 50 11.77 -2.14 6.21
CA LYS A 50 12.96 -1.90 5.40
C LYS A 50 12.77 -2.50 4.02
N ALA A 51 12.56 -1.65 3.01
CA ALA A 51 12.48 -2.06 1.61
C ALA A 51 13.68 -2.90 1.12
N ALA A 52 14.83 -2.77 1.79
CA ALA A 52 16.06 -3.48 1.46
C ALA A 52 16.05 -4.99 1.73
N GLU A 53 15.05 -5.52 2.44
CA GLU A 53 15.04 -6.94 2.85
C GLU A 53 14.33 -7.87 1.86
N VAL A 54 13.85 -7.39 0.72
CA VAL A 54 13.26 -8.27 -0.30
C VAL A 54 14.37 -8.90 -1.14
N PRO A 55 14.72 -10.19 -0.94
CA PRO A 55 15.74 -10.84 -1.76
C PRO A 55 15.28 -10.89 -3.22
N SER A 56 16.22 -10.76 -4.16
CA SER A 56 15.90 -10.88 -5.58
C SER A 56 15.30 -12.25 -5.88
N ALA A 57 14.14 -12.26 -6.55
CA ALA A 57 13.48 -13.49 -6.99
C ALA A 57 14.30 -14.28 -8.02
N LEU A 58 15.36 -13.67 -8.59
CA LEU A 58 16.20 -14.23 -9.64
C LEU A 58 17.58 -14.68 -9.13
N ILE A 59 17.79 -14.78 -7.81
CA ILE A 59 19.01 -15.39 -7.25
C ILE A 59 19.12 -16.85 -7.73
N ASP A 60 20.31 -17.23 -8.20
CA ASP A 60 20.61 -18.56 -8.76
C ASP A 60 19.72 -18.97 -9.94
N LYS A 61 19.10 -18.00 -10.63
CA LYS A 61 18.35 -18.21 -11.87
C LYS A 61 19.16 -17.70 -13.05
N GLN A 62 18.97 -18.36 -14.20
CA GLN A 62 19.51 -17.86 -15.46
C GLN A 62 18.84 -16.54 -15.83
N VAL A 63 19.61 -15.67 -16.50
CA VAL A 63 19.08 -14.42 -17.05
C VAL A 63 17.93 -14.75 -18.02
N PRO A 64 16.78 -14.06 -17.93
CA PRO A 64 15.64 -14.29 -18.82
C PRO A 64 16.00 -14.14 -20.30
N ILE A 65 15.16 -14.72 -21.16
CA ILE A 65 15.36 -14.64 -22.61
C ILE A 65 14.99 -13.23 -23.10
N PHE A 66 15.90 -12.55 -23.80
CA PHE A 66 15.64 -11.23 -24.37
C PHE A 66 16.47 -10.98 -25.65
N ALA A 67 15.93 -10.11 -26.50
CA ALA A 67 16.58 -9.54 -27.67
C ALA A 67 16.14 -8.07 -27.77
N LEU A 68 17.04 -7.15 -27.48
CA LEU A 68 16.78 -5.72 -27.37
C LEU A 68 17.65 -4.94 -28.36
N GLU A 69 17.05 -3.93 -28.99
CA GLU A 69 17.82 -2.97 -29.77
C GLU A 69 18.64 -2.05 -28.84
N PRO A 70 19.90 -1.74 -29.21
CA PRO A 70 20.74 -0.87 -28.41
C PRO A 70 20.27 0.60 -28.50
N VAL A 71 20.33 1.29 -27.36
CA VAL A 71 20.08 2.74 -27.32
C VAL A 71 21.27 3.46 -27.96
N GLY A 72 21.01 4.19 -29.05
CA GLY A 72 22.06 4.92 -29.79
C GLY A 72 22.69 4.13 -30.94
N GLY A 73 22.16 2.96 -31.30
CA GLY A 73 22.69 2.10 -32.36
C GLY A 73 23.82 1.18 -31.87
N GLY A 74 24.14 0.16 -32.67
CA GLY A 74 25.14 -0.86 -32.33
C GLY A 74 24.63 -2.27 -32.54
N GLU A 75 25.28 -3.25 -31.89
CA GLU A 75 24.88 -4.65 -31.94
C GLU A 75 23.66 -4.94 -31.05
N LEU A 76 22.88 -5.94 -31.45
CA LEU A 76 21.71 -6.40 -30.71
C LEU A 76 22.11 -6.94 -29.34
N LEU A 77 21.46 -6.45 -28.29
CA LEU A 77 21.67 -6.91 -26.93
C LEU A 77 20.80 -8.14 -26.69
N SER A 78 21.42 -9.26 -26.29
CA SER A 78 20.68 -10.48 -25.97
C SER A 78 21.26 -11.20 -24.76
N GLN A 79 20.54 -12.20 -24.25
CA GLN A 79 20.97 -12.98 -23.10
C GLN A 79 22.31 -13.73 -23.31
N THR A 80 22.74 -13.92 -24.57
CA THR A 80 23.97 -14.64 -24.90
C THR A 80 25.20 -13.95 -24.33
N LEU A 81 25.11 -12.64 -24.11
CA LEU A 81 26.13 -11.84 -23.42
C LEU A 81 26.43 -12.40 -22.03
N PHE A 82 25.49 -13.08 -21.36
CA PHE A 82 25.66 -13.60 -20.01
C PHE A 82 25.98 -15.11 -19.98
N GLN A 83 26.27 -15.73 -21.13
CA GLN A 83 26.54 -17.17 -21.26
C GLN A 83 28.03 -17.49 -21.51
N ASP A 84 28.91 -16.50 -21.41
CA ASP A 84 30.35 -16.61 -21.66
C ASP A 84 31.17 -17.07 -20.44
N GLY A 85 30.51 -17.34 -19.31
CA GLY A 85 31.14 -17.76 -18.07
C GLY A 85 31.86 -16.63 -17.33
N GLN A 86 31.77 -15.38 -17.80
CA GLN A 86 32.36 -14.22 -17.14
C GLN A 86 31.34 -13.58 -16.18
N VAL A 87 31.84 -13.02 -15.08
CA VAL A 87 31.01 -12.23 -14.16
C VAL A 87 30.70 -10.89 -14.82
N ARG A 88 29.40 -10.56 -14.95
CA ARG A 88 28.93 -9.32 -15.56
C ARG A 88 28.06 -8.54 -14.60
N LEU A 89 28.20 -7.22 -14.62
CA LEU A 89 27.35 -6.29 -13.89
C LEU A 89 26.29 -5.72 -14.84
N LEU A 90 25.01 -5.93 -14.50
CA LEU A 90 23.88 -5.33 -15.22
C LEU A 90 23.38 -4.12 -14.43
N ASN A 91 23.48 -2.94 -15.03
CA ASN A 91 22.93 -1.71 -14.48
C ASN A 91 21.60 -1.36 -15.18
N VAL A 92 20.53 -1.23 -14.40
CA VAL A 92 19.21 -0.82 -14.89
C VAL A 92 19.03 0.65 -14.57
N TRP A 93 18.84 1.48 -15.59
CA TRP A 93 18.80 2.93 -15.43
C TRP A 93 17.73 3.58 -16.32
N ALA A 94 17.37 4.81 -15.97
CA ALA A 94 16.56 5.69 -16.79
C ALA A 94 16.93 7.15 -16.50
N SER A 95 16.71 8.05 -17.45
CA SER A 95 17.03 9.49 -17.30
C SER A 95 16.27 10.20 -16.18
N TRP A 96 15.15 9.61 -15.75
CA TRP A 96 14.28 10.13 -14.70
C TRP A 96 14.40 9.36 -13.38
N CYS A 97 15.33 8.39 -13.29
CA CYS A 97 15.61 7.68 -12.06
C CYS A 97 16.70 8.44 -11.28
N ALA A 98 16.32 9.15 -10.23
CA ALA A 98 17.28 9.75 -9.30
C ALA A 98 17.89 8.67 -8.38
N PRO A 99 19.14 8.85 -7.89
CA PRO A 99 19.78 7.91 -6.96
C PRO A 99 19.07 7.85 -5.60
#